data_AF-A0A943ART1-F1
#
_entry.id   AF-A0A943ART1-F1
#
_cell.length_a   1.000
_cell.length_b   1.000
_cell.length_c   1.000
_cell.angle_alpha   90.00
_cell.angle_beta   90.00
_cell.angle_gamma   90.00
#
_symmetry.space_group_name_H-M   'P 1'
#
loop_
_entity.id
_entity.type
_entity.pdbx_description
1 polymer ?
#
loop_
_entity_poly.entity_id
_entity_poly.type
_entity_poly.pdbx_seq_one_letter_code
_entity_poly.pdbx_strand_id
1 'polypeptide(L)'
;MIHNILNSPKYLSDLRTYISDTERKRGQWNKATAYYADFLLDSYIEICKWCADQNAAIPALSLDLVLNGASGWHQYSYGGCALVYNGDIAKVVFTPAQFAKWEQGRKVTEEPLLDIQARALAAGWRVLKSAQRYADMCANLQNRQPDEK
;
A
#
# COMPACT_ATOMS: atom_id res chain seq x y z
N MET A 1 -4.41 -18.49 10.13
CA MET A 1 -4.18 -19.24 8.89
C MET A 1 -3.48 -18.28 7.94
N ILE A 2 -2.34 -18.64 7.32
CA ILE A 2 -1.71 -17.76 6.32
C ILE A 2 -2.50 -17.95 5.03
N HIS A 3 -3.32 -16.96 4.67
CA HIS A 3 -4.02 -16.98 3.38
C HIS A 3 -2.99 -16.70 2.29
N ASN A 4 -2.76 -17.69 1.41
CA ASN A 4 -1.84 -17.53 0.30
C ASN A 4 -2.48 -16.60 -0.75
N ILE A 5 -1.99 -15.37 -0.83
CA ILE A 5 -2.46 -14.34 -1.75
C ILE A 5 -2.35 -14.76 -3.22
N LEU A 6 -1.44 -15.67 -3.54
CA LEU A 6 -1.24 -16.18 -4.90
C LEU A 6 -2.31 -17.21 -5.31
N ASN A 7 -2.87 -17.94 -4.35
CA ASN A 7 -3.79 -19.04 -4.61
C ASN A 7 -5.26 -18.66 -4.38
N SER A 8 -5.54 -17.45 -3.88
CA SER A 8 -6.90 -16.97 -3.64
C SER A 8 -7.15 -15.63 -4.32
N PRO A 9 -7.65 -15.63 -5.58
CA PRO A 9 -8.03 -14.41 -6.29
C PRO A 9 -9.05 -13.56 -5.51
N LYS A 10 -9.94 -14.22 -4.76
CA LYS A 10 -10.94 -13.56 -3.92
C LYS A 10 -10.30 -12.79 -2.76
N TYR A 11 -9.32 -13.39 -2.07
CA TYR A 11 -8.60 -12.71 -0.99
C TYR A 11 -7.88 -11.45 -1.47
N LEU A 12 -7.20 -11.52 -2.62
CA LEU A 12 -6.58 -10.36 -3.26
C LEU A 12 -7.61 -9.29 -3.66
N SER A 13 -8.75 -9.71 -4.20
CA SER A 13 -9.85 -8.80 -4.54
C SER A 13 -10.39 -8.08 -3.30
N ASP A 14 -10.54 -8.77 -2.16
CA ASP A 14 -11.02 -8.18 -0.92
C ASP A 14 -10.02 -7.15 -0.35
N LEU A 15 -8.71 -7.43 -0.43
CA LEU A 15 -7.66 -6.47 -0.09
C LEU A 15 -7.78 -5.18 -0.93
N ARG A 16 -7.82 -5.32 -2.26
CA ARG A 16 -7.90 -4.17 -3.18
C ARG A 16 -9.22 -3.41 -3.04
N THR A 17 -10.32 -4.09 -2.74
CA THR A 17 -11.62 -3.45 -2.46
C THR A 17 -11.52 -2.51 -1.28
N TYR A 18 -10.95 -2.95 -0.15
CA TYR A 18 -10.79 -2.12 1.03
C TYR A 18 -9.88 -0.89 0.76
N ILE A 19 -8.81 -1.09 0.01
CA ILE A 19 -7.89 -0.01 -0.40
C ILE A 19 -8.63 1.01 -1.27
N SER A 20 -9.37 0.54 -2.29
CA SER A 20 -10.20 1.38 -3.17
C SER A 20 -11.27 2.16 -2.37
N ASP A 21 -11.91 1.55 -1.38
CA ASP A 21 -12.89 2.25 -0.54
C ASP A 21 -12.24 3.32 0.34
N THR A 22 -10.97 3.16 0.69
CA THR A 22 -10.19 4.22 1.34
C THR A 22 -9.95 5.38 0.37
N GLU A 23 -9.58 5.11 -0.88
CA GLU A 23 -9.37 6.14 -1.92
C GLU A 23 -10.64 6.97 -2.19
N ARG A 24 -11.81 6.31 -2.19
CA ARG A 24 -13.12 6.95 -2.42
C ARG A 24 -13.53 7.93 -1.32
N LYS A 25 -12.91 7.87 -0.14
CA LYS A 25 -13.16 8.83 0.93
C LYS A 25 -12.63 10.21 0.53
N ARG A 26 -13.35 11.28 0.89
CA ARG A 26 -12.98 12.65 0.53
C ARG A 26 -11.58 13.02 1.07
N GLY A 27 -10.81 13.74 0.25
CA GLY A 27 -9.52 14.34 0.62
C GLY A 27 -8.31 13.69 -0.06
N GLN A 28 -7.37 14.52 -0.49
CA GLN A 28 -6.16 14.04 -1.18
C GLN A 28 -5.32 13.09 -0.32
N TRP A 29 -5.29 13.31 1.00
CA TRP A 29 -4.54 12.46 1.90
C TRP A 29 -5.02 11.00 1.87
N ASN A 30 -6.33 10.76 1.77
CA ASN A 30 -6.89 9.42 1.65
C ASN A 30 -6.48 8.77 0.33
N LYS A 31 -6.47 9.54 -0.77
CA LYS A 31 -6.00 9.07 -2.07
C LYS A 31 -4.52 8.69 -2.04
N ALA A 32 -3.67 9.56 -1.49
CA ALA A 32 -2.24 9.30 -1.34
C ALA A 32 -1.99 8.05 -0.46
N THR A 33 -2.73 7.93 0.63
CA THR A 33 -2.63 6.77 1.54
C THR A 33 -3.04 5.48 0.84
N ALA A 34 -4.15 5.50 0.08
CA ALA A 34 -4.60 4.34 -0.69
C ALA A 34 -3.60 3.96 -1.80
N TYR A 35 -3.04 4.95 -2.50
CA TYR A 35 -1.97 4.73 -3.48
C TYR A 35 -0.78 3.99 -2.86
N TYR A 36 -0.27 4.48 -1.72
CA TYR A 36 0.87 3.82 -1.07
C TYR A 36 0.49 2.47 -0.44
N ALA A 37 -0.76 2.25 -0.03
CA ALA A 37 -1.22 0.94 0.40
C ALA A 37 -1.19 -0.08 -0.76
N ASP A 38 -1.66 0.33 -1.95
CA ASP A 38 -1.64 -0.50 -3.16
C ASP A 38 -0.21 -0.76 -3.64
N PHE A 39 0.65 0.26 -3.62
CA PHE A 39 2.08 0.14 -3.89
C PHE A 39 2.77 -0.91 -3.01
N LEU A 40 2.52 -0.88 -1.69
CA LEU A 40 3.09 -1.86 -0.75
C LEU A 40 2.50 -3.26 -0.97
N LEU A 41 1.22 -3.36 -1.33
CA LEU A 41 0.59 -4.62 -1.68
C LEU A 41 1.23 -5.24 -2.93
N ASP A 42 1.48 -4.44 -3.96
CA ASP A 42 2.14 -4.90 -5.18
C ASP A 42 3.58 -5.34 -4.91
N SER A 43 4.33 -4.60 -4.11
CA SER A 43 5.67 -5.02 -3.68
C SER A 43 5.64 -6.38 -2.95
N TYR A 44 4.68 -6.58 -2.06
CA TYR A 44 4.49 -7.86 -1.37
C TYR A 44 4.10 -9.00 -2.32
N ILE A 45 3.24 -8.74 -3.30
CA ILE A 45 2.85 -9.73 -4.32
C ILE A 45 4.06 -10.17 -5.13
N GLU A 46 4.93 -9.24 -5.53
CA GLU A 46 6.16 -9.57 -6.27
C GLU A 46 7.13 -10.40 -5.42
N ILE A 47 7.27 -10.10 -4.13
CA ILE A 47 8.05 -10.95 -3.19
C ILE A 47 7.45 -12.35 -3.11
N CYS A 48 6.13 -12.47 -2.99
CA CYS A 48 5.45 -13.77 -2.94
C CYS A 48 5.70 -14.58 -4.22
N LYS A 49 5.57 -13.94 -5.40
CA LYS A 49 5.84 -14.59 -6.70
C LYS A 49 7.27 -15.09 -6.77
N TRP A 50 8.24 -14.24 -6.41
CA TRP A 50 9.64 -14.62 -6.39
C TRP A 50 9.89 -15.82 -5.45
N CYS A 51 9.33 -15.82 -4.24
CA CYS A 51 9.42 -16.98 -3.34
C CYS A 51 8.80 -18.24 -3.93
N ALA A 52 7.64 -18.14 -4.58
CA ALA A 52 6.98 -19.26 -5.24
C ALA A 52 7.85 -19.85 -6.36
N ASP A 53 8.45 -18.99 -7.19
CA ASP A 53 9.34 -19.39 -8.29
C ASP A 53 10.59 -20.12 -7.78
N GLN A 54 11.06 -19.76 -6.59
CA GLN A 54 12.19 -20.43 -5.92
C GLN A 54 11.76 -21.66 -5.09
N ASN A 55 10.48 -22.06 -5.14
CA ASN A 55 9.90 -23.11 -4.29
C ASN A 55 10.15 -22.87 -2.78
N ALA A 56 10.22 -21.60 -2.39
CA ALA A 56 10.40 -21.16 -1.01
C ALA A 56 9.04 -20.89 -0.33
N ALA A 57 9.03 -20.92 1.00
CA ALA A 57 7.84 -20.59 1.77
C ALA A 57 7.40 -19.13 1.52
N ILE A 58 6.12 -18.93 1.24
CA ILE A 58 5.55 -17.59 1.07
C ILE A 58 5.57 -16.87 2.42
N PRO A 59 6.26 -15.71 2.52
CA PRO A 59 6.35 -14.99 3.78
C PRO A 59 5.01 -14.36 4.14
N ALA A 60 4.75 -14.19 5.44
CA ALA A 60 3.59 -13.43 5.89
C ALA A 60 3.81 -11.92 5.68
N LEU A 61 2.74 -11.19 5.37
CA LEU A 61 2.77 -9.73 5.29
C LEU A 61 3.11 -9.08 6.65
N SER A 62 4.38 -8.70 6.81
CA SER A 62 4.94 -8.06 7.99
C SER A 62 5.56 -6.69 7.66
N LEU A 63 5.77 -5.87 8.70
CA LEU A 63 6.39 -4.56 8.53
C LEU A 63 7.83 -4.69 8.04
N ASP A 64 8.61 -5.59 8.62
CA ASP A 64 10.01 -5.79 8.26
C ASP A 64 10.18 -6.23 6.80
N LEU A 65 9.26 -7.07 6.32
CA LEU A 65 9.24 -7.51 4.92
C LEU A 65 9.03 -6.33 3.98
N VAL A 66 8.02 -5.50 4.24
CA VAL A 66 7.71 -4.36 3.36
C VAL A 66 8.68 -3.20 3.51
N LEU A 67 9.40 -3.09 4.64
CA LEU A 67 10.46 -2.11 4.81
C LEU A 67 11.74 -2.49 4.07
N ASN A 68 11.88 -3.74 3.61
CA ASN A 68 13.00 -4.20 2.80
C ASN A 68 14.38 -3.78 3.36
N GLY A 69 14.58 -3.98 4.67
CA GLY A 69 15.83 -3.63 5.37
C GLY A 69 15.98 -2.16 5.77
N ALA A 70 15.04 -1.28 5.43
CA ALA A 70 14.99 0.08 5.97
C ALA A 70 14.60 0.07 7.45
N SER A 71 15.22 0.94 8.26
CA SER A 71 14.92 1.11 9.68
C SER A 71 13.59 1.82 9.95
N GLY A 72 12.93 2.32 8.90
CA GLY A 72 11.64 3.00 8.97
C GLY A 72 11.31 3.75 7.70
N TRP A 73 10.10 4.34 7.65
CA TRP A 73 9.55 4.96 6.44
C TRP A 73 10.36 6.16 5.92
N HIS A 74 11.06 6.88 6.80
CA HIS A 74 11.97 7.95 6.37
C HIS A 74 13.13 7.38 5.56
N GLN A 75 13.87 6.40 6.10
CA GLN A 75 14.94 5.75 5.35
C GLN A 75 14.39 5.05 4.10
N TYR A 76 13.21 4.45 4.17
CA TYR A 76 12.56 3.83 3.02
C TYR A 76 12.30 4.83 1.88
N SER A 77 11.78 6.02 2.21
CA SER A 77 11.49 7.06 1.22
C SER A 77 12.77 7.66 0.64
N TYR A 78 13.70 8.10 1.48
CA TYR A 78 14.96 8.71 1.03
C TYR A 78 15.92 7.72 0.37
N GLY A 79 15.85 6.44 0.77
CA GLY A 79 16.62 5.33 0.18
C GLY A 79 16.11 4.87 -1.18
N GLY A 80 15.05 5.48 -1.70
CA GLY A 80 14.52 5.18 -3.03
C GLY A 80 13.76 3.86 -3.12
N CYS A 81 13.25 3.35 -2.00
CA CYS A 81 12.43 2.13 -1.99
C CYS A 81 10.96 2.38 -2.42
N ALA A 82 10.62 3.62 -2.75
CA ALA A 82 9.34 4.05 -3.31
C ALA A 82 9.58 5.05 -4.46
N LEU A 83 8.61 5.92 -4.76
CA LEU A 83 8.79 6.97 -5.78
C LEU A 83 10.03 7.82 -5.45
N VAL A 84 10.88 8.03 -6.45
CA VAL A 84 12.14 8.79 -6.33
C VAL A 84 12.02 10.18 -6.95
N TYR A 85 11.17 10.34 -7.97
CA TYR A 85 11.01 11.60 -8.66
C TYR A 85 10.01 12.52 -7.94
N ASN A 86 10.47 13.72 -7.58
CA ASN A 86 9.64 14.74 -6.90
C ASN A 86 8.32 15.01 -7.62
N GLY A 87 8.30 15.00 -8.96
CA GLY A 87 7.08 15.22 -9.72
C GLY A 87 6.04 14.12 -9.50
N ASP A 88 6.46 12.86 -9.39
CA ASP A 88 5.53 11.75 -9.18
C ASP A 88 5.05 11.68 -7.74
N ILE A 89 5.93 12.01 -6.78
CA ILE A 89 5.55 12.16 -5.38
C ILE A 89 4.49 13.27 -5.25
N ALA A 90 4.75 14.44 -5.86
CA ALA A 90 3.84 15.59 -5.83
C ALA A 90 2.47 15.26 -6.45
N LYS A 91 2.41 14.53 -7.58
CA LYS A 91 1.14 14.08 -8.18
C LYS A 91 0.29 13.23 -7.22
N VAL A 92 0.94 12.41 -6.40
CA VAL A 92 0.26 11.56 -5.42
C VAL A 92 -0.21 12.35 -4.22
N VAL A 93 0.64 13.20 -3.64
CA VAL A 93 0.38 13.81 -2.32
C VAL A 93 -0.36 15.14 -2.36
N PHE A 94 -0.30 15.88 -3.47
CA PHE A 94 -0.95 17.18 -3.61
C PHE A 94 -2.31 17.10 -4.26
N THR A 95 -3.21 18.00 -3.85
CA THR A 95 -4.46 18.22 -4.61
C THR A 95 -4.13 18.73 -6.02
N PRO A 96 -5.03 18.57 -7.01
CA PRO A 96 -4.78 19.08 -8.37
C PRO A 96 -4.37 20.56 -8.40
N ALA A 97 -5.00 21.40 -7.56
CA ALA A 97 -4.68 22.82 -7.45
C ALA A 97 -3.29 23.08 -6.83
N GLN A 98 -2.89 22.29 -5.83
CA GLN A 98 -1.55 22.35 -5.24
C GLN A 98 -0.50 21.88 -6.24
N PHE A 99 -0.75 20.77 -6.94
CA PHE A 99 0.17 20.26 -7.97
C PHE A 99 0.39 21.28 -9.09
N ALA A 100 -0.66 21.91 -9.60
CA ALA A 100 -0.55 22.96 -10.63
C ALA A 100 0.25 24.20 -10.14
N LYS A 101 0.18 24.54 -8.85
CA LYS A 101 1.03 25.60 -8.27
C LYS A 101 2.49 25.14 -8.21
N TRP A 102 2.73 23.92 -7.72
CA TRP A 102 4.05 23.34 -7.57
C TRP A 102 4.78 23.21 -8.92
N GLU A 103 4.07 22.76 -9.96
CA GLU A 103 4.60 22.60 -11.32
C GLU A 103 5.07 23.93 -11.93
N GLN A 104 4.46 25.04 -11.51
CA GLN A 104 4.87 26.40 -11.90
C GLN A 104 6.01 26.96 -11.03
N GLY A 105 6.67 26.12 -10.23
CA GLY A 105 7.75 26.53 -9.33
C GLY A 105 7.26 27.31 -8.10
N ARG A 106 5.95 27.35 -7.84
CA ARG A 106 5.42 28.04 -6.66
C ARG A 106 5.52 27.16 -5.43
N LYS A 107 5.87 27.78 -4.30
CA LYS A 107 5.93 27.10 -3.01
C LYS A 107 4.53 26.64 -2.57
N VAL A 108 4.40 25.36 -2.22
CA VAL A 108 3.14 24.73 -1.78
C VAL A 108 3.21 24.31 -0.31
N THR A 109 4.38 23.90 0.16
CA THR A 109 4.64 23.39 1.51
C THR A 109 6.09 23.68 1.89
N GLU A 110 6.36 23.76 3.19
CA GLU A 110 7.72 23.80 3.75
C GLU A 110 8.32 22.40 3.89
N GLU A 111 7.46 21.38 4.01
CA GLU A 111 7.86 20.00 4.24
C GLU A 111 8.43 19.36 2.95
N PRO A 112 9.62 18.75 3.00
CA PRO A 112 10.17 17.99 1.88
C PRO A 112 9.19 16.92 1.37
N LEU A 113 9.11 16.73 0.05
CA LEU A 113 8.21 15.74 -0.56
C LEU A 113 8.48 14.32 -0.06
N LEU A 114 9.75 13.98 0.18
CA LEU A 114 10.17 12.68 0.73
C LEU A 114 9.67 12.48 2.17
N ASP A 115 9.55 13.54 2.98
CA ASP A 115 8.96 13.44 4.32
C ASP A 115 7.44 13.23 4.25
N ILE A 116 6.77 13.95 3.35
CA ILE A 116 5.33 13.77 3.09
C ILE A 116 5.06 12.34 2.61
N GLN A 117 5.89 11.82 1.71
CA GLN A 117 5.85 10.44 1.24
C GLN A 117 6.09 9.43 2.36
N ALA A 118 7.09 9.64 3.22
CA ALA A 118 7.33 8.77 4.38
C ALA A 118 6.09 8.68 5.30
N ARG A 119 5.40 9.81 5.56
CA ARG A 119 4.15 9.81 6.33
C ARG A 119 3.01 9.11 5.58
N ALA A 120 2.92 9.30 4.27
CA ALA A 120 1.90 8.69 3.44
C ALA A 120 2.10 7.16 3.33
N LEU A 121 3.34 6.68 3.24
CA LEU A 121 3.72 5.26 3.33
C LEU A 121 3.35 4.67 4.69
N ALA A 122 3.67 5.36 5.79
CA ALA A 122 3.29 4.92 7.13
C ALA A 122 1.76 4.80 7.29
N ALA A 123 1.00 5.73 6.71
CA ALA A 123 -0.45 5.66 6.67
C ALA A 123 -0.94 4.54 5.75
N GLY A 124 -0.32 4.36 4.57
CA GLY A 124 -0.65 3.33 3.59
C GLY A 124 -0.48 1.93 4.17
N TRP A 125 0.59 1.71 4.94
CA TRP A 125 0.79 0.48 5.70
C TRP A 125 -0.36 0.18 6.66
N ARG A 126 -0.87 1.18 7.40
CA ARG A 126 -2.02 1.00 8.30
C ARG A 126 -3.29 0.64 7.54
N VAL A 127 -3.48 1.21 6.35
CA VAL A 127 -4.60 0.88 5.46
C VAL A 127 -4.46 -0.55 4.96
N LEU A 128 -3.27 -0.96 4.51
CA LEU A 128 -3.01 -2.32 4.07
C LEU A 128 -3.24 -3.36 5.19
N LYS A 129 -2.83 -3.06 6.44
CA LYS A 129 -3.13 -3.94 7.58
C LYS A 129 -4.62 -4.00 7.90
N SER A 130 -5.36 -2.92 7.70
CA SER A 130 -6.81 -2.91 7.85
C SER A 130 -7.49 -3.72 6.73
N ALA A 131 -6.99 -3.61 5.49
CA ALA A 131 -7.42 -4.41 4.36
C ALA A 131 -7.18 -5.91 4.62
N GLN A 132 -6.02 -6.27 5.17
CA GLN A 132 -5.72 -7.66 5.53
C GLN A 132 -6.72 -8.21 6.55
N ARG A 133 -7.02 -7.46 7.61
CA ARG A 133 -8.03 -7.86 8.61
C ARG A 133 -9.41 -8.04 7.98
N TYR A 134 -9.78 -7.17 7.05
CA TYR A 134 -11.03 -7.28 6.29
C TYR A 134 -11.06 -8.55 5.43
N ALA A 135 -10.00 -8.81 4.65
CA ALA A 135 -9.91 -10.00 3.81
C ALA A 135 -9.90 -11.29 4.64
N ASP A 136 -9.20 -11.32 5.78
CA ASP A 136 -9.21 -12.43 6.73
C ASP A 136 -10.63 -12.68 7.27
N MET A 137 -11.38 -11.64 7.59
CA MET A 137 -12.78 -11.75 8.01
C MET A 137 -13.64 -12.35 6.89
N CYS A 138 -13.54 -11.84 5.66
CA CYS A 138 -14.29 -12.34 4.51
C CYS A 138 -13.99 -13.82 4.23
N ALA A 139 -12.71 -14.22 4.24
CA ALA A 139 -12.31 -15.61 4.04
C ALA A 139 -12.83 -16.54 5.14
N ASN A 140 -12.80 -16.10 6.41
CA ASN A 140 -13.33 -16.88 7.53
C ASN A 140 -14.85 -17.04 7.47
N LEU A 141 -15.59 -16.04 6.98
CA LEU A 141 -17.04 -16.14 6.79
C LEU A 141 -17.39 -17.17 5.72
N GLN A 142 -16.66 -17.19 4.60
CA GLN A 142 -16.85 -18.17 3.52
C GLN A 142 -16.63 -19.61 4.02
N ASN A 143 -15.58 -19.85 4.82
CA ASN A 143 -15.31 -21.18 5.38
C ASN A 143 -16.38 -21.67 6.37
N ARG A 144 -17.22 -20.77 6.90
CA ARG A 144 -18.34 -21.10 7.81
C ARG A 144 -19.66 -21.34 7.09
N GLN A 145 -19.76 -21.01 5.81
CA GLN A 145 -20.88 -21.37 4.95
C GLN A 145 -20.44 -22.50 4.00
N PRO A 146 -20.24 -23.75 4.47
CA PRO A 146 -20.07 -24.85 3.53
C PRO A 146 -21.38 -24.99 2.76
N ASP A 147 -21.27 -24.96 1.43
CA ASP A 147 -22.34 -25.08 0.44
C ASP A 147 -23.58 -25.83 0.96
N GLU A 148 -24.69 -25.10 1.14
CA GLU A 148 -26.01 -25.71 1.09
C GLU A 148 -26.20 -26.24 -0.35
N LYS A 149 -25.89 -27.52 -0.53
CA LYS A 149 -26.28 -28.32 -1.69
C LYS A 149 -27.15 -29.48 -1.23
#